data_AF-A0A6A0GYK5-F1
#
_entry.id   AF-A0A6A0GYK5-F1
#
_cell.length_a   1.000
_cell.length_b   1.000
_cell.length_c   1.000
_cell.angle_alpha   90.00
_cell.angle_beta   90.00
_cell.angle_gamma   90.00
#
_symmetry.space_group_name_H-M   'P 1'
#
loop_
_entity.id
_entity.type
_entity.pdbx_description
1 polymer ?
#
loop_
_entity_poly.entity_id
_entity_poly.type
_entity_poly.pdbx_seq_one_letter_code
_entity_poly.pdbx_strand_id
1 'polypeptide(L)'
;MLGCENWVLFTDAYWECYVRHLLTSFWHPVGTCKMAPATDPLGVVTHRLRLRGVSGVRVVDASVMPQITTGNTMATTVMIGERGADFIKEDWGYPHDA
;
A
#
# COMPACT_ATOMS: atom_id res chain seq x y z
N MET A 1 1.78 -30.22 -13.70
CA MET A 1 1.01 -29.07 -14.21
C MET A 1 1.34 -28.89 -15.68
N LEU A 2 0.36 -28.46 -16.51
CA LEU A 2 0.59 -28.13 -17.92
C LEU A 2 1.72 -27.10 -18.05
N GLY A 3 2.81 -27.46 -18.74
CA GLY A 3 4.01 -26.63 -18.91
C GLY A 3 5.16 -26.87 -17.91
N CYS A 4 4.96 -27.73 -16.90
CA CYS A 4 5.99 -28.07 -15.89
C CYS A 4 6.26 -29.57 -15.79
N GLU A 5 5.93 -30.35 -16.82
CA GLU A 5 6.04 -31.81 -16.85
C GLU A 5 7.49 -32.31 -16.83
N ASN A 6 8.43 -31.47 -17.27
CA ASN A 6 9.85 -31.83 -17.34
C ASN A 6 10.59 -31.73 -15.99
N TRP A 7 9.92 -31.27 -14.93
CA TRP A 7 10.50 -31.13 -13.60
C TRP A 7 10.06 -32.25 -12.67
N VAL A 8 10.98 -32.78 -11.86
CA VAL A 8 10.65 -33.73 -10.79
C VAL A 8 9.74 -33.03 -9.77
N LEU A 9 8.61 -33.68 -9.45
CA LEU A 9 7.63 -33.14 -8.52
C LEU A 9 8.24 -32.79 -7.15
N PHE A 10 7.71 -31.74 -6.52
CA PHE A 10 8.12 -31.27 -5.19
C PHE A 10 9.57 -30.79 -5.07
N THR A 11 10.23 -30.50 -6.19
CA THR A 11 11.52 -29.80 -6.21
C THR A 11 11.33 -28.29 -6.31
N ASP A 12 12.35 -27.52 -5.95
CA ASP A 12 12.36 -26.06 -6.12
C ASP A 12 12.13 -25.66 -7.58
N ALA A 13 12.73 -26.39 -8.54
CA ALA A 13 12.56 -26.13 -9.96
C ALA A 13 11.11 -26.37 -10.43
N TYR A 14 10.46 -27.42 -9.91
CA TYR A 14 9.03 -27.63 -10.14
C TYR A 14 8.20 -26.50 -9.56
N TRP A 15 8.45 -26.08 -8.32
CA TRP A 15 7.71 -25.01 -7.67
C TRP A 15 7.91 -23.65 -8.34
N GLU A 16 9.12 -23.33 -8.78
CA GLU A 16 9.39 -22.13 -9.57
C GLU A 16 8.56 -22.12 -10.86
N CYS A 17 8.58 -23.22 -11.62
CA CYS A 17 7.77 -23.35 -12.83
C CYS A 17 6.28 -23.21 -12.53
N TYR A 18 5.80 -23.88 -11.48
CA TYR A 18 4.40 -23.86 -11.06
C TYR A 18 3.92 -22.46 -10.69
N VAL A 19 4.70 -21.75 -9.87
CA VAL A 19 4.43 -20.38 -9.42
C VAL A 19 4.37 -19.43 -10.61
N ARG A 20 5.28 -19.52 -11.58
CA ARG A 20 5.27 -18.67 -12.79
C ARG A 20 3.98 -18.77 -13.62
N HIS A 21 3.29 -19.91 -13.59
CA HIS A 21 2.08 -20.13 -14.39
C HIS A 21 0.78 -19.85 -13.62
N LEU A 22 0.77 -19.94 -12.29
CA LEU A 22 -0.44 -19.78 -11.48
C LEU A 22 -0.50 -18.49 -10.66
N LEU A 23 0.61 -17.73 -10.58
CA LEU A 23 0.62 -16.48 -9.85
C LEU A 23 -0.48 -15.54 -10.38
N THR A 24 -1.26 -15.02 -9.45
CA THR A 24 -2.23 -13.95 -9.69
C THR A 24 -2.13 -12.93 -8.57
N SER A 25 -2.65 -11.74 -8.81
CA SER A 25 -2.76 -10.72 -7.77
C SER A 25 -3.80 -11.15 -6.73
N PHE A 26 -3.52 -10.83 -5.46
CA PHE A 26 -4.51 -10.92 -4.39
C PHE A 26 -5.24 -9.59 -4.16
N TRP A 27 -5.26 -8.71 -5.17
CA TRP A 27 -5.97 -7.42 -5.20
C TRP A 27 -5.62 -6.45 -4.06
N HIS A 28 -4.39 -6.52 -3.54
CA HIS A 28 -3.88 -5.63 -2.49
C HIS A 28 -2.69 -4.74 -2.94
N PRO A 29 -2.82 -3.96 -4.03
CA PRO A 29 -1.76 -3.04 -4.44
C PRO A 29 -1.63 -1.88 -3.44
N VAL A 30 -0.39 -1.52 -3.10
CA VAL A 30 -0.05 -0.43 -2.16
C VAL A 30 1.24 0.29 -2.58
N GLY A 31 1.55 1.41 -1.96
CA GLY A 31 2.90 2.01 -1.98
C GLY A 31 3.27 2.89 -3.17
N THR A 32 2.36 3.10 -4.14
CA THR A 32 2.62 3.98 -5.30
C THR A 32 2.74 5.47 -4.94
N CYS A 33 2.19 5.89 -3.80
CA CYS A 33 2.36 7.24 -3.22
C CYS A 33 2.98 7.18 -1.82
N LYS A 34 4.07 6.41 -1.67
CA LYS A 34 4.76 6.12 -0.40
C LYS A 34 4.81 7.30 0.59
N MET A 35 4.24 7.09 1.77
CA MET A 35 4.49 7.92 2.95
C MET A 35 5.88 7.62 3.51
N ALA A 36 6.74 8.63 3.59
CA ALA A 36 8.11 8.44 4.06
C ALA A 36 8.68 9.67 4.80
N PRO A 37 9.80 9.53 5.54
CA PRO A 37 10.56 10.65 6.08
C PRO A 37 11.04 11.62 4.99
N ALA A 38 11.21 12.90 5.31
CA ALA A 38 11.64 13.92 4.35
C ALA A 38 13.00 13.62 3.69
N THR A 39 13.85 12.84 4.37
CA THR A 39 15.15 12.38 3.88
C THR A 39 15.07 11.26 2.84
N ASP A 40 13.92 10.60 2.69
CA ASP A 40 13.71 9.56 1.68
C ASP A 40 13.33 10.23 0.34
N PRO A 41 14.19 10.16 -0.70
CA PRO A 41 13.92 10.78 -1.99
C PRO A 41 12.80 10.08 -2.77
N LEU A 42 12.41 8.85 -2.40
CA LEU A 42 11.30 8.12 -3.01
C LEU A 42 9.95 8.40 -2.32
N GLY A 43 9.94 9.18 -1.24
CA GLY A 43 8.71 9.54 -0.55
C GLY A 43 7.86 10.49 -1.39
N VAL A 44 6.56 10.22 -1.49
CA VAL A 44 5.58 11.02 -2.25
C VAL A 44 4.73 11.89 -1.32
N VAL A 45 4.31 11.34 -0.17
CA VAL A 45 3.55 12.07 0.84
C VAL A 45 4.30 12.19 2.16
N THR A 46 3.91 13.17 2.95
CA THR A 46 4.39 13.37 4.33
C THR A 46 3.64 12.46 5.31
N HIS A 47 4.05 12.43 6.58
CA HIS A 47 3.35 11.69 7.64
C HIS A 47 1.91 12.17 7.91
N ARG A 48 1.55 13.38 7.44
CA ARG A 48 0.17 13.91 7.45
C ARG A 48 -0.56 13.72 6.12
N LEU A 49 -0.09 12.79 5.28
CA LEU A 49 -0.66 12.43 3.98
C LEU A 49 -0.67 13.57 2.94
N ARG A 50 0.04 14.68 3.21
CA ARG A 50 0.18 15.81 2.27
C ARG A 50 1.15 15.47 1.16
N LEU A 51 0.77 15.77 -0.08
CA LEU A 51 1.64 15.62 -1.25
C LEU A 51 2.86 16.53 -1.10
N ARG A 52 4.06 16.01 -1.35
CA ARG A 52 5.28 16.82 -1.25
C ARG A 52 5.36 17.82 -2.39
N GLY A 53 5.78 19.04 -2.08
CA GLY A 53 5.95 20.12 -3.07
C GLY A 53 4.65 20.75 -3.57
N VAL A 54 3.48 20.29 -3.12
CA VAL A 54 2.17 20.80 -3.53
C VAL A 54 1.33 21.13 -2.30
N SER A 55 0.78 22.34 -2.24
CA SER A 55 -0.10 22.76 -1.16
C SER A 55 -1.55 22.32 -1.41
N GLY A 56 -2.30 22.10 -0.32
CA GLY A 56 -3.74 21.80 -0.40
C GLY A 56 -4.11 20.41 -0.92
N VAL A 57 -3.16 19.56 -1.29
CA VAL A 57 -3.40 18.22 -1.84
C VAL A 57 -2.95 17.13 -0.86
N ARG A 58 -3.79 16.10 -0.69
CA ARG A 58 -3.48 14.87 0.07
C ARG A 58 -3.81 13.63 -0.76
N VAL A 59 -3.13 12.53 -0.47
CA VAL A 59 -3.49 11.19 -0.95
C VAL A 59 -3.94 10.38 0.26
N VAL A 60 -5.15 9.83 0.22
CA VAL A 60 -5.77 9.17 1.38
C VAL A 60 -6.35 7.82 0.95
N ASP A 61 -5.46 6.88 0.62
CA ASP A 61 -5.81 5.51 0.24
C ASP A 61 -4.61 4.57 0.49
N ALA A 62 -4.70 3.33 0.00
CA ALA A 62 -3.68 2.32 0.18
C ALA A 62 -2.32 2.65 -0.48
N SER A 63 -2.28 3.57 -1.44
CA SER A 63 -1.06 3.94 -2.13
C SER A 63 -0.03 4.59 -1.19
N VAL A 64 -0.47 5.14 -0.05
CA VAL A 64 0.44 5.79 0.90
C VAL A 64 1.18 4.82 1.80
N MET A 65 0.74 3.55 1.89
CA MET A 65 1.38 2.56 2.75
C MET A 65 2.83 2.33 2.27
N PRO A 66 3.86 2.51 3.11
CA PRO A 66 5.24 2.31 2.69
C PRO A 66 5.58 0.84 2.40
N GLN A 67 4.85 -0.08 3.04
CA GLN A 67 4.89 -1.52 2.81
C GLN A 67 3.48 -2.09 3.00
N ILE A 68 3.19 -3.21 2.34
CA ILE A 68 1.93 -3.93 2.53
C ILE A 68 1.84 -4.47 3.96
N THR A 69 0.64 -4.42 4.55
CA THR A 69 0.40 -4.96 5.88
C THR A 69 0.31 -6.49 5.84
N THR A 70 0.59 -7.14 6.98
CA THR A 70 0.44 -8.59 7.16
C THR A 70 -1.04 -8.95 7.33
N GLY A 71 -1.85 -8.74 6.29
CA GLY A 71 -3.30 -8.93 6.33
C GLY A 71 -4.00 -8.41 5.08
N ASN A 72 -5.33 -8.48 5.07
CA ASN A 72 -6.12 -7.84 4.03
C ASN A 72 -6.02 -6.31 4.15
N THR A 73 -5.74 -5.62 3.05
CA THR A 73 -5.52 -4.16 3.07
C THR A 73 -6.79 -3.35 3.33
N MET A 74 -7.98 -3.95 3.27
CA MET A 74 -9.26 -3.26 3.49
C MET A 74 -9.28 -2.51 4.83
N ALA A 75 -8.98 -3.18 5.94
CA ALA A 75 -9.03 -2.56 7.26
C ALA A 75 -8.00 -1.43 7.37
N THR A 76 -6.79 -1.62 6.84
CA THR A 76 -5.76 -0.58 6.85
C THR A 76 -6.17 0.63 5.99
N THR A 77 -6.78 0.41 4.83
CA THR A 77 -7.28 1.50 3.96
C THR A 77 -8.38 2.30 4.64
N VAL A 78 -9.32 1.64 5.33
CA VAL A 78 -10.36 2.32 6.13
C VAL A 78 -9.70 3.20 7.21
N MET A 79 -8.74 2.66 7.95
CA MET A 79 -8.04 3.43 8.99
C MET A 79 -7.25 4.63 8.43
N ILE A 80 -6.66 4.51 7.23
CA ILE A 80 -6.02 5.63 6.53
C ILE A 80 -7.07 6.69 6.18
N GLY A 81 -8.26 6.27 5.72
CA GLY A 81 -9.41 7.14 5.47
C GLY A 81 -9.81 7.94 6.71
N GLU A 82 -10.09 7.25 7.82
CA GLU A 82 -10.46 7.86 9.10
C GLU A 82 -9.39 8.86 9.57
N ARG A 83 -8.12 8.44 9.55
CA ARG A 83 -7.01 9.30 9.98
C ARG A 83 -6.82 10.50 9.05
N GLY A 84 -7.01 10.32 7.74
CA GLY A 84 -6.97 11.40 6.76
C GLY A 84 -8.10 12.41 6.97
N ALA A 85 -9.30 11.95 7.32
CA ALA A 85 -10.42 12.81 7.66
C ALA A 85 -10.13 13.65 8.91
N ASP A 86 -9.53 13.07 9.96
CA ASP A 86 -9.07 13.80 11.15
C ASP A 86 -8.05 14.88 10.80
N PHE A 87 -7.02 14.55 9.99
CA PHE A 87 -6.05 15.55 9.55
C PHE A 87 -6.67 16.71 8.76
N ILE A 88 -7.69 16.42 7.94
CA ILE A 88 -8.42 17.46 7.21
C ILE A 88 -9.21 18.32 8.20
N LYS A 89 -10.00 17.72 9.09
CA LYS A 89 -10.78 18.45 10.11
C LYS A 89 -9.90 19.35 10.98
N GLU A 90 -8.79 18.82 11.49
CA GLU A 90 -7.81 19.58 12.27
C GLU A 90 -7.30 20.82 11.52
N ASP A 91 -6.89 20.63 10.26
CA ASP A 91 -6.30 21.71 9.45
C ASP A 91 -7.34 22.77 9.03
N TRP A 92 -8.62 22.42 9.01
CA TRP A 92 -9.74 23.33 8.77
C TRP A 92 -10.31 23.97 10.05
N GLY A 93 -9.76 23.63 11.23
CA GLY A 93 -10.27 24.13 12.51
C GLY A 93 -11.66 23.61 12.86
N TYR A 94 -12.05 22.46 12.31
CA TYR A 94 -13.32 21.82 12.65
C TYR A 94 -13.28 21.36 14.11
N PRO A 95 -14.32 21.60 14.93
CA PRO A 95 -14.35 21.14 16.32
C PRO A 95 -14.23 19.62 16.36
N HIS A 96 -13.31 19.09 17.15
CA HIS A 96 -13.36 17.66 17.48
C HIS A 96 -14.48 17.49 18.49
N ASP A 97 -15.46 16.64 18.19
CA ASP A 97 -16.43 16.19 19.19
C ASP A 97 -15.64 15.55 20.33
N ALA A 98 -15.76 16.13 21.53
CA ALA A 98 -15.07 15.68 22.75
C ALA A 98 -15.63 14.35 23.27
#